data_AF-A0A6S4UMG4-F1
#
_entry.id   AF-A0A6S4UMG4-F1
#
_cell.length_a   1.000
_cell.length_b   1.000
_cell.length_c   1.000
_cell.angle_alpha   90.00
_cell.angle_beta   90.00
_cell.angle_gamma   90.00
#
_symmetry.space_group_name_H-M   'P 1'
#
loop_
_entity.id
_entity.type
_entity.pdbx_description
1 polymer ?
#
loop_
_entity_poly.entity_id
_entity_poly.type
_entity_poly.pdbx_seq_one_letter_code
_entity_poly.pdbx_strand_id
1 'polypeptide(L)'
;MAKKTVQSIEPNIADLANGWLKSFKLDYKLEQESLNDEIDKALFDYFTKNGGSGTNRPDVKLLLQDKNLNFYPILIEYKGYKDKLVKLDENGQVENKNSKNEPNFKNINSFAVNGAVHYANALLHHTSYTDIIAIGMTGYRNESGKIIHEIGVYYVSKSNLGAGQKVGVYSDFSFLAPQHFDDFIEKVKTLSLSQEDLDRLKAQREREIDISLVKLNNDIYHNEKGLGENDRVYLVAASIIATLGIPGKVALICAELAGDFHLGYARQLTDKSSLLFDLAF
;
A
#
# COMPACT_ATOMS: atom_id res chain seq x y z
N MET A 1 22.33 8.77 33.55
CA MET A 1 22.92 7.98 32.45
C MET A 1 22.43 8.57 31.13
N ALA A 2 23.32 9.00 30.25
CA ALA A 2 22.92 9.50 28.93
C ALA A 2 22.26 8.36 28.14
N LYS A 3 21.07 8.61 27.61
CA LYS A 3 20.32 7.65 26.79
C LYS A 3 21.15 7.38 25.53
N LYS A 4 21.85 6.24 25.46
CA LYS A 4 22.65 5.83 24.31
C LYS A 4 21.70 5.72 23.11
N THR A 5 21.71 6.72 22.23
CA THR A 5 20.92 6.71 21.01
C THR A 5 21.48 5.62 20.12
N VAL A 6 20.71 4.55 19.91
CA VAL A 6 21.06 3.51 18.95
C VAL A 6 21.10 4.18 17.57
N GLN A 7 22.26 4.16 16.92
CA GLN A 7 22.42 4.76 15.59
C GLN A 7 21.77 3.83 14.56
N SER A 8 20.98 4.42 13.65
CA SER A 8 20.42 3.68 12.51
C SER A 8 21.55 3.14 11.63
N ILE A 9 21.40 1.91 11.15
CA ILE A 9 22.29 1.32 10.14
C ILE A 9 21.62 1.18 8.77
N GLU A 10 20.55 1.93 8.52
CA GLU A 10 19.73 1.84 7.30
C GLU A 10 20.57 1.96 6.01
N PRO A 11 21.57 2.85 5.90
CA PRO A 11 22.43 2.88 4.72
C PRO A 11 23.20 1.57 4.48
N ASN A 12 23.58 0.85 5.53
CA ASN A 12 24.25 -0.45 5.39
C ASN A 12 23.27 -1.56 4.98
N ILE A 13 22.01 -1.48 5.40
CA ILE A 13 20.95 -2.41 4.98
C ILE A 13 20.62 -2.18 3.51
N ALA A 14 20.47 -0.93 3.10
CA ALA A 14 20.24 -0.56 1.70
C ALA A 14 21.40 -0.99 0.80
N ASP A 15 22.65 -0.75 1.20
CA ASP A 15 23.84 -1.18 0.44
C ASP A 15 23.90 -2.71 0.27
N LEU A 16 23.67 -3.46 1.35
CA LEU A 16 23.62 -4.93 1.30
C LEU A 16 22.54 -5.45 0.35
N ALA A 17 21.31 -4.93 0.50
CA ALA A 17 20.15 -5.34 -0.28
C ALA A 17 20.31 -4.99 -1.77
N ASN A 18 20.71 -3.76 -2.07
CA ASN A 18 20.96 -3.30 -3.43
C ASN A 18 22.13 -4.06 -4.08
N GLY A 19 23.13 -4.47 -3.29
CA GLY A 19 24.20 -5.35 -3.71
C GLY A 19 23.70 -6.70 -4.24
N TRP A 20 22.68 -7.28 -3.60
CA TRP A 20 22.01 -8.49 -4.10
C TRP A 20 21.25 -8.24 -5.39
N LEU A 21 20.43 -7.18 -5.47
CA LEU A 21 19.69 -6.85 -6.69
C LEU A 21 20.63 -6.67 -7.89
N LYS A 22 21.77 -6.00 -7.66
CA LYS A 22 22.83 -5.80 -8.64
C LYS A 22 23.50 -7.12 -9.05
N SER A 23 23.82 -8.00 -8.10
CA SER A 23 24.46 -9.29 -8.41
C SER A 23 23.55 -10.22 -9.24
N PHE A 24 22.24 -10.12 -9.02
CA PHE A 24 21.21 -10.82 -9.81
C PHE A 24 20.85 -10.13 -11.12
N LYS A 25 21.48 -8.99 -11.44
CA LYS A 25 21.28 -8.20 -12.68
C LYS A 25 19.82 -7.77 -12.88
N LEU A 26 19.12 -7.44 -11.80
CA LEU A 26 17.75 -6.95 -11.86
C LEU A 26 17.74 -5.46 -12.23
N ASP A 27 16.79 -5.04 -13.08
CA ASP A 27 16.61 -3.63 -13.44
C ASP A 27 15.81 -2.87 -12.37
N TYR A 28 16.42 -2.72 -11.19
CA TYR A 28 15.82 -1.99 -10.07
C TYR A 28 16.07 -0.48 -10.19
N LYS A 29 15.12 0.31 -9.69
CA LYS A 29 15.16 1.77 -9.65
C LYS A 29 15.16 2.23 -8.20
N LEU A 30 16.07 3.12 -7.84
CA LEU A 30 16.11 3.74 -6.52
C LEU A 30 14.98 4.77 -6.34
N GLU A 31 14.87 5.31 -5.13
CA GLU A 31 13.83 6.26 -4.69
C GLU A 31 13.52 7.39 -5.70
N GLN A 32 14.54 7.96 -6.33
CA GLN A 32 14.42 9.12 -7.23
C GLN A 32 14.34 8.74 -8.72
N GLU A 33 14.61 7.50 -9.07
CA GLU A 33 14.60 7.04 -10.47
C GLU A 33 13.19 6.69 -10.92
N SER A 34 12.85 6.89 -12.19
CA SER A 34 11.54 6.50 -12.74
C SER A 34 11.53 5.02 -13.11
N LEU A 35 10.40 4.34 -12.85
CA LEU A 35 10.18 2.95 -13.30
C LEU A 35 9.31 2.91 -14.56
N ASN A 36 8.11 3.50 -14.48
CA ASN A 36 7.23 3.81 -15.61
C ASN A 36 6.14 4.80 -15.16
N ASP A 37 5.52 5.48 -16.12
CA ASP A 37 4.56 6.55 -15.86
C ASP A 37 3.35 6.10 -15.02
N GLU A 38 2.84 4.88 -15.22
CA GLU A 38 1.68 4.36 -14.48
C GLU A 38 2.00 4.18 -12.99
N ILE A 39 3.12 3.50 -12.68
CA ILE A 39 3.56 3.26 -11.30
C ILE A 39 4.00 4.56 -10.64
N ASP A 40 4.75 5.40 -11.34
CA ASP A 40 5.28 6.63 -10.75
C ASP A 40 4.17 7.63 -10.45
N LYS A 41 3.14 7.74 -11.32
CA LYS A 41 1.93 8.55 -11.06
C LYS A 41 1.14 7.98 -9.88
N ALA A 42 0.92 6.66 -9.84
CA ALA A 42 0.21 6.01 -8.73
C ALA A 42 0.88 6.25 -7.37
N LEU A 43 2.21 6.21 -7.32
CA LEU A 43 2.97 6.52 -6.11
C LEU A 43 2.92 8.01 -5.75
N PHE A 44 2.91 8.90 -6.74
CA PHE A 44 2.84 10.33 -6.51
C PHE A 44 1.46 10.78 -5.98
N ASP A 45 0.38 10.25 -6.55
CA ASP A 45 -1.00 10.68 -6.27
C ASP A 45 -1.56 10.12 -4.95
N TYR A 46 -0.96 9.05 -4.41
CA TYR A 46 -1.44 8.39 -3.19
C TYR A 46 -0.99 9.08 -1.90
N PHE A 47 -1.79 8.95 -0.83
CA PHE A 47 -1.51 9.56 0.48
C PHE A 47 -0.06 9.36 0.92
N THR A 48 0.56 10.47 1.27
CA THR A 48 1.96 10.48 1.68
C THR A 48 2.08 9.84 3.05
N LYS A 49 3.22 9.19 3.28
CA LYS A 49 3.62 8.57 4.54
C LYS A 49 3.45 9.44 5.80
N ASN A 50 3.36 10.76 5.66
CA ASN A 50 3.21 11.69 6.79
C ASN A 50 1.81 12.36 6.87
N GLY A 51 0.86 11.99 6.02
CA GLY A 51 -0.47 12.63 5.98
C GLY A 51 -0.44 14.10 5.55
N GLY A 52 0.60 14.54 4.83
CA GLY A 52 0.82 15.92 4.38
C GLY A 52 1.52 16.02 3.02
N SER A 53 2.24 17.12 2.75
CA SER A 53 2.99 17.34 1.49
C SER A 53 4.35 16.62 1.50
N GLY A 54 4.39 15.42 0.94
CA GLY A 54 5.59 14.62 0.67
C GLY A 54 5.37 13.76 -0.58
N THR A 55 6.37 13.06 -1.07
CA THR A 55 6.15 12.08 -2.15
C THR A 55 6.23 10.68 -1.55
N ASN A 56 5.27 9.80 -1.90
CA ASN A 56 5.30 8.40 -1.51
C ASN A 56 6.37 7.69 -2.36
N ARG A 57 7.58 7.47 -1.84
CA ARG A 57 8.69 6.89 -2.62
C ARG A 57 9.30 5.67 -1.94
N PRO A 58 9.13 4.46 -2.47
CA PRO A 58 9.86 3.30 -1.95
C PRO A 58 11.36 3.50 -2.13
N ASP A 59 12.17 2.93 -1.24
CA ASP A 59 13.63 2.97 -1.35
C ASP A 59 14.09 2.33 -2.67
N VAL A 60 13.40 1.23 -3.06
CA VAL A 60 13.61 0.56 -4.35
C VAL A 60 12.28 0.11 -4.95
N LYS A 61 12.17 0.21 -6.27
CA LYS A 61 11.08 -0.37 -7.07
C LYS A 61 11.64 -1.10 -8.28
N LEU A 62 10.96 -2.18 -8.68
CA LEU A 62 11.27 -2.94 -9.88
C LEU A 62 9.99 -3.59 -10.43
N LEU A 63 10.02 -3.97 -11.70
CA LEU A 63 8.94 -4.67 -12.39
C LEU A 63 9.50 -5.96 -12.97
N LEU A 64 9.05 -7.10 -12.47
CA LEU A 64 9.47 -8.42 -12.96
C LEU A 64 8.30 -9.13 -13.65
N GLN A 65 8.60 -10.03 -14.59
CA GLN A 65 7.61 -10.78 -15.35
C GLN A 65 7.80 -12.28 -15.12
N ASP A 66 6.71 -13.02 -14.86
CA ASP A 66 6.75 -14.48 -14.80
C ASP A 66 6.71 -15.11 -16.21
N LYS A 67 6.95 -16.42 -16.29
CA LYS A 67 6.87 -17.21 -17.54
C LYS A 67 5.50 -17.16 -18.23
N ASN A 68 4.45 -16.76 -17.51
CA ASN A 68 3.09 -16.62 -18.04
C ASN A 68 2.80 -15.18 -18.50
N LEU A 69 3.84 -14.34 -18.59
CA LEU A 69 3.78 -12.95 -19.03
C LEU A 69 3.05 -12.00 -18.07
N ASN A 70 2.81 -12.41 -16.83
CA ASN A 70 2.24 -11.52 -15.80
C ASN A 70 3.33 -10.65 -15.21
N PHE A 71 3.06 -9.34 -15.13
CA PHE A 71 3.95 -8.38 -14.51
C PHE A 71 3.65 -8.21 -13.01
N TYR A 72 4.70 -8.20 -12.21
CA TYR A 72 4.67 -8.05 -10.76
C TYR A 72 5.51 -6.83 -10.37
N PRO A 73 4.86 -5.71 -9.98
CA PRO A 73 5.54 -4.63 -9.30
C PRO A 73 6.09 -5.13 -7.96
N ILE A 74 7.32 -4.74 -7.66
CA ILE A 74 7.99 -5.07 -6.40
C ILE A 74 8.47 -3.77 -5.77
N LEU A 75 8.08 -3.57 -4.51
CA LEU A 75 8.34 -2.35 -3.75
C LEU A 75 9.09 -2.73 -2.48
N ILE A 76 10.26 -2.12 -2.27
CA ILE A 76 11.16 -2.45 -1.18
C ILE A 76 11.35 -1.23 -0.29
N GLU A 77 11.25 -1.45 1.02
CA GLU A 77 11.53 -0.45 2.05
C GLU A 77 12.59 -0.98 3.02
N TYR A 78 13.52 -0.11 3.41
CA TYR A 78 14.60 -0.38 4.35
C TYR A 78 14.34 0.30 5.70
N LYS A 79 14.79 -0.36 6.78
CA LYS A 79 14.92 0.24 8.12
C LYS A 79 16.26 -0.14 8.76
N GLY A 80 16.81 0.76 9.55
CA GLY A 80 18.12 0.58 10.19
C GLY A 80 18.12 0.21 11.66
N TYR A 81 17.03 -0.36 12.16
CA TYR A 81 16.86 -0.62 13.59
C TYR A 81 16.37 -2.05 13.85
N LYS A 82 16.78 -2.59 15.00
CA LYS A 82 16.22 -3.85 15.50
C LYS A 82 14.71 -3.73 15.70
N ASP A 83 13.98 -4.81 15.41
CA ASP A 83 12.53 -4.92 15.61
C ASP A 83 11.69 -3.91 14.78
N LYS A 84 12.24 -3.39 13.68
CA LYS A 84 11.53 -2.50 12.73
C LYS A 84 11.13 -3.17 11.42
N LEU A 85 11.02 -4.50 11.43
CA LEU A 85 10.60 -5.23 10.23
C LEU A 85 9.13 -5.00 9.91
N VAL A 86 8.24 -5.31 10.85
CA VAL A 86 6.79 -5.28 10.65
C VAL A 86 6.07 -5.02 11.98
N LYS A 87 4.95 -4.30 11.91
CA LYS A 87 3.98 -4.19 12.99
C LYS A 87 2.67 -4.83 12.53
N LEU A 88 2.24 -5.85 13.27
CA LEU A 88 1.02 -6.61 13.03
C LEU A 88 -0.06 -6.23 14.04
N ASP A 89 -1.32 -6.39 13.63
CA ASP A 89 -2.50 -6.28 14.48
C ASP A 89 -2.79 -7.60 15.23
N GLU A 90 -3.89 -7.64 15.98
CA GLU A 90 -4.32 -8.80 16.76
C GLU A 90 -4.67 -10.02 15.87
N ASN A 91 -4.96 -9.78 14.58
CA ASN A 91 -5.31 -10.78 13.59
C ASN A 91 -4.09 -11.32 12.82
N GLY A 92 -2.89 -10.79 13.10
CA GLY A 92 -1.66 -11.12 12.39
C GLY A 92 -1.50 -10.44 11.03
N GLN A 93 -2.30 -9.40 10.75
CA GLN A 93 -2.24 -8.61 9.52
C GLN A 93 -1.38 -7.36 9.72
N VAL A 94 -0.86 -6.80 8.63
CA VAL A 94 -0.04 -5.57 8.68
C VAL A 94 -0.89 -4.39 9.18
N GLU A 95 -0.54 -3.85 10.35
CA GLU A 95 -1.32 -2.81 11.05
C GLU A 95 -1.10 -1.42 10.42
N ASN A 96 -1.65 -1.22 9.21
CA ASN A 96 -1.59 0.04 8.47
C ASN A 96 -2.80 0.94 8.68
N LYS A 97 -3.83 0.46 9.36
CA LYS A 97 -5.00 1.25 9.77
C LYS A 97 -5.13 1.24 11.30
N ASN A 98 -5.71 2.29 11.87
CA ASN A 98 -6.02 2.38 13.29
C ASN A 98 -7.46 1.88 13.57
N SER A 99 -7.89 1.89 14.82
CA SER A 99 -9.25 1.48 15.23
C SER A 99 -10.38 2.36 14.68
N LYS A 100 -10.06 3.51 14.08
CA LYS A 100 -11.00 4.41 13.39
C LYS A 100 -10.97 4.23 11.87
N ASN A 101 -10.29 3.19 11.36
CA ASN A 101 -10.09 2.95 9.94
C ASN A 101 -9.27 4.05 9.22
N GLU A 102 -8.48 4.84 9.96
CA GLU A 102 -7.61 5.86 9.37
C GLU A 102 -6.19 5.31 9.19
N PRO A 103 -5.41 5.80 8.21
CA PRO A 103 -4.02 5.38 8.02
C PRO A 103 -3.19 5.54 9.30
N ASN A 104 -2.51 4.47 9.70
CA ASN A 104 -1.60 4.47 10.84
C ASN A 104 -0.19 4.90 10.38
N PHE A 105 -0.02 6.19 10.07
CA PHE A 105 1.23 6.76 9.57
C PHE A 105 2.43 6.46 10.48
N LYS A 106 2.21 6.37 11.79
CA LYS A 106 3.26 5.96 12.74
C LYS A 106 3.84 4.60 12.36
N ASN A 107 2.99 3.61 12.09
CA ASN A 107 3.44 2.27 11.72
C ASN A 107 4.02 2.24 10.31
N ILE A 108 3.32 2.87 9.36
CA ILE A 108 3.74 2.96 7.95
C ILE A 108 5.17 3.53 7.85
N ASN A 109 5.52 4.52 8.68
CA ASN A 109 6.85 5.13 8.66
C ASN A 109 7.88 4.37 9.48
N SER A 110 7.44 3.71 10.55
CA SER A 110 8.36 3.10 11.52
C SER A 110 8.81 1.70 11.13
N PHE A 111 8.07 1.01 10.26
CA PHE A 111 8.31 -0.41 9.96
C PHE A 111 8.43 -0.65 8.46
N ALA A 112 9.41 -1.45 8.06
CA ALA A 112 9.77 -1.68 6.66
C ALA A 112 8.59 -2.28 5.85
N VAL A 113 8.03 -3.39 6.32
CA VAL A 113 6.91 -4.07 5.65
C VAL A 113 5.67 -3.17 5.58
N ASN A 114 5.36 -2.44 6.65
CA ASN A 114 4.21 -1.53 6.69
C ASN A 114 4.33 -0.44 5.61
N GLY A 115 5.52 0.13 5.44
CA GLY A 115 5.82 1.07 4.35
C GLY A 115 5.67 0.44 2.96
N ALA A 116 6.24 -0.75 2.75
CA ALA A 116 6.15 -1.47 1.48
C ALA A 116 4.69 -1.82 1.10
N VAL A 117 3.88 -2.29 2.05
CA VAL A 117 2.46 -2.59 1.84
C VAL A 117 1.65 -1.32 1.58
N HIS A 118 1.99 -0.19 2.21
CA HIS A 118 1.35 1.10 1.91
C HIS A 118 1.56 1.51 0.44
N TYR A 119 2.78 1.34 -0.09
CA TYR A 119 3.04 1.58 -1.51
C TYR A 119 2.29 0.58 -2.40
N ALA A 120 2.21 -0.68 -2.01
CA ALA A 120 1.48 -1.68 -2.79
C ALA A 120 0.00 -1.30 -2.93
N ASN A 121 -0.62 -0.82 -1.85
CA ASN A 121 -2.01 -0.35 -1.90
C ASN A 121 -2.20 0.86 -2.81
N ALA A 122 -1.21 1.77 -2.89
CA ALA A 122 -1.23 2.86 -3.86
C ALA A 122 -1.36 2.34 -5.30
N LEU A 123 -0.54 1.33 -5.64
CA LEU A 123 -0.57 0.72 -6.97
C LEU A 123 -1.88 -0.03 -7.21
N LEU A 124 -2.41 -0.79 -6.24
CA LEU A 124 -3.70 -1.46 -6.40
C LEU A 124 -4.85 -0.49 -6.71
N HIS A 125 -4.80 0.71 -6.14
CA HIS A 125 -5.85 1.73 -6.29
C HIS A 125 -5.72 2.53 -7.59
N HIS A 126 -4.50 2.80 -8.05
CA HIS A 126 -4.25 3.76 -9.14
C HIS A 126 -3.69 3.12 -10.41
N THR A 127 -3.56 1.80 -10.46
CA THR A 127 -3.03 1.08 -11.63
C THR A 127 -3.88 -0.15 -11.98
N SER A 128 -3.56 -0.73 -13.15
CA SER A 128 -4.11 -2.00 -13.61
C SER A 128 -3.52 -3.22 -12.89
N TYR A 129 -2.38 -3.08 -12.19
CA TYR A 129 -1.73 -4.18 -11.50
C TYR A 129 -2.61 -4.75 -10.38
N THR A 130 -2.74 -6.07 -10.37
CA THR A 130 -3.56 -6.80 -9.39
C THR A 130 -2.76 -7.53 -8.34
N ASP A 131 -1.45 -7.69 -8.59
CA ASP A 131 -0.56 -8.58 -7.88
C ASP A 131 0.78 -7.88 -7.63
N ILE A 132 1.08 -7.60 -6.36
CA ILE A 132 2.23 -6.78 -5.99
C ILE A 132 3.02 -7.49 -4.89
N ILE A 133 4.35 -7.44 -4.98
CA ILE A 133 5.24 -7.95 -3.95
C ILE A 133 5.77 -6.79 -3.10
N ALA A 134 5.44 -6.78 -1.82
CA ALA A 134 5.92 -5.82 -0.85
C ALA A 134 7.05 -6.46 -0.01
N ILE A 135 8.23 -5.84 0.01
CA ILE A 135 9.40 -6.35 0.72
C ILE A 135 9.84 -5.32 1.76
N GLY A 136 9.85 -5.72 3.03
CA GLY A 136 10.53 -4.97 4.07
C GLY A 136 11.84 -5.64 4.44
N MET A 137 12.91 -4.87 4.58
CA MET A 137 14.16 -5.35 5.16
C MET A 137 14.64 -4.42 6.27
N THR A 138 15.06 -5.00 7.39
CA THR A 138 15.65 -4.24 8.49
C THR A 138 16.94 -4.89 8.96
N GLY A 139 17.70 -4.20 9.81
CA GLY A 139 18.76 -4.83 10.56
C GLY A 139 19.41 -3.92 11.59
N TYR A 140 20.34 -4.51 12.35
CA TYR A 140 21.11 -3.83 13.38
C TYR A 140 22.53 -4.42 13.46
N ARG A 141 23.46 -3.69 14.08
CA ARG A 141 24.77 -4.24 14.44
C ARG A 141 24.69 -4.89 15.81
N ASN A 142 25.12 -6.15 15.89
CA ASN A 142 25.27 -6.83 17.17
C ASN A 142 26.51 -6.30 17.94
N GLU A 143 26.77 -6.87 19.11
CA GLU A 143 27.90 -6.48 19.97
C GLU A 143 29.27 -6.68 19.31
N SER A 144 29.38 -7.60 18.34
CA SER A 144 30.61 -7.82 17.57
C SER A 144 30.71 -6.93 16.32
N GLY A 145 29.78 -6.00 16.11
CA GLY A 145 29.75 -5.09 14.96
C GLY A 145 29.23 -5.73 13.67
N LYS A 146 28.86 -7.02 13.68
CA LYS A 146 28.28 -7.74 12.55
C LYS A 146 26.85 -7.26 12.31
N ILE A 147 26.51 -7.06 11.04
CA ILE A 147 25.13 -6.75 10.62
C ILE A 147 24.30 -8.03 10.73
N ILE A 148 23.20 -7.93 11.46
CA ILE A 148 22.13 -8.92 11.53
C ILE A 148 20.93 -8.29 10.84
N HIS A 149 20.44 -8.93 9.77
CA HIS A 149 19.31 -8.45 8.98
C HIS A 149 18.13 -9.42 9.03
N GLU A 150 16.95 -8.88 8.74
CA GLU A 150 15.70 -9.62 8.63
C GLU A 150 14.93 -9.14 7.40
N ILE A 151 14.30 -10.07 6.69
CA ILE A 151 13.53 -9.81 5.48
C ILE A 151 12.11 -10.34 5.67
N GLY A 152 11.13 -9.51 5.35
CA GLY A 152 9.72 -9.85 5.32
C GLY A 152 9.18 -9.64 3.92
N VAL A 153 8.78 -10.72 3.26
CA VAL A 153 8.19 -10.68 1.92
C VAL A 153 6.70 -10.91 2.04
N TYR A 154 5.93 -10.00 1.48
CA TYR A 154 4.48 -9.98 1.52
C TYR A 154 3.92 -9.88 0.10
N TYR A 155 2.82 -10.57 -0.13
CA TYR A 155 2.04 -10.52 -1.35
C TYR A 155 0.78 -9.71 -1.08
N VAL A 156 0.56 -8.69 -1.88
CA VAL A 156 -0.57 -7.76 -1.77
C VAL A 156 -1.33 -7.82 -3.09
N SER A 157 -2.61 -8.16 -3.03
CA SER A 157 -3.41 -8.36 -4.23
C SER A 157 -4.84 -7.85 -4.09
N LYS A 158 -5.49 -7.62 -5.24
CA LYS A 158 -6.93 -7.27 -5.25
C LYS A 158 -7.79 -8.40 -4.67
N SER A 159 -7.43 -9.67 -4.93
CA SER A 159 -8.16 -10.83 -4.37
C SER A 159 -8.07 -10.90 -2.85
N ASN A 160 -6.99 -10.37 -2.26
CA ASN A 160 -6.78 -10.28 -0.83
C ASN A 160 -7.29 -8.95 -0.24
N LEU A 161 -8.07 -8.17 -1.00
CA LEU A 161 -8.62 -6.87 -0.57
C LEU A 161 -7.52 -5.91 -0.08
N GLY A 162 -6.33 -5.95 -0.70
CA GLY A 162 -5.18 -5.12 -0.33
C GLY A 162 -4.50 -5.51 0.99
N ALA A 163 -4.88 -6.64 1.61
CA ALA A 163 -4.18 -7.16 2.77
C ALA A 163 -2.83 -7.76 2.37
N GLY A 164 -1.77 -7.42 3.12
CA GLY A 164 -0.46 -8.02 2.94
C GLY A 164 -0.41 -9.42 3.53
N GLN A 165 -0.31 -10.43 2.67
CA GLN A 165 -0.14 -11.83 3.06
C GLN A 165 1.35 -12.19 3.12
N LYS A 166 1.82 -12.68 4.27
CA LYS A 166 3.23 -13.07 4.42
C LYS A 166 3.55 -14.29 3.53
N VAL A 167 4.53 -14.14 2.66
CA VAL A 167 5.00 -15.21 1.75
C VAL A 167 6.01 -16.13 2.43
N GLY A 168 6.89 -15.55 3.25
CA GLY A 168 7.93 -16.31 3.94
C GLY A 168 9.03 -15.44 4.54
N VAL A 169 10.04 -16.11 5.09
CA VAL A 169 11.28 -15.51 5.59
C VAL A 169 12.40 -15.91 4.64
N TYR A 170 13.23 -14.94 4.26
CA TYR A 170 14.33 -15.12 3.29
C TYR A 170 15.64 -14.60 3.88
N SER A 171 16.76 -15.16 3.42
CA SER A 171 18.10 -14.74 3.83
C SER A 171 18.70 -13.66 2.93
N ASP A 172 18.26 -13.59 1.68
CA ASP A 172 18.67 -12.62 0.66
C ASP A 172 17.57 -12.46 -0.41
N PHE A 173 17.84 -11.69 -1.47
CA PHE A 173 16.91 -11.47 -2.58
C PHE A 173 17.07 -12.45 -3.75
N SER A 174 17.72 -13.60 -3.56
CA SER A 174 17.96 -14.57 -4.65
C SER A 174 16.67 -15.14 -5.25
N PHE A 175 15.56 -15.11 -4.52
CA PHE A 175 14.23 -15.49 -5.03
C PHE A 175 13.69 -14.55 -6.11
N LEU A 176 14.27 -13.34 -6.26
CA LEU A 176 13.97 -12.42 -7.35
C LEU A 176 14.85 -12.64 -8.58
N ALA A 177 15.89 -13.45 -8.48
CA ALA A 177 16.77 -13.71 -9.61
C ALA A 177 16.01 -14.41 -10.75
N PRO A 178 16.35 -14.16 -12.03
CA PRO A 178 15.59 -14.70 -13.17
C PRO A 178 15.38 -16.21 -13.12
N GLN A 179 16.36 -16.96 -12.63
CA GLN A 179 16.29 -18.42 -12.52
C GLN A 179 15.40 -18.96 -11.38
N HIS A 180 14.97 -18.11 -10.44
CA HIS A 180 14.14 -18.51 -9.29
C HIS A 180 12.78 -17.82 -9.24
N PHE A 181 12.57 -16.79 -10.09
CA PHE A 181 11.39 -15.93 -9.99
C PHE A 181 10.08 -16.68 -10.29
N ASP A 182 10.09 -17.58 -11.27
CA ASP A 182 8.91 -18.40 -11.60
C ASP A 182 8.49 -19.28 -10.42
N ASP A 183 9.43 -20.01 -9.82
CA ASP A 183 9.19 -20.87 -8.65
C ASP A 183 8.69 -20.05 -7.45
N PHE A 184 9.24 -18.84 -7.29
CA PHE A 184 8.78 -17.90 -6.27
C PHE A 184 7.32 -17.48 -6.51
N ILE A 185 6.93 -17.12 -7.74
CA ILE A 185 5.55 -16.73 -8.07
C ILE A 185 4.59 -17.92 -7.94
N GLU A 186 4.98 -19.13 -8.33
CA GLU A 186 4.17 -20.33 -8.11
C GLU A 186 3.90 -20.54 -6.62
N LYS A 187 4.93 -20.43 -5.78
CA LYS A 187 4.76 -20.47 -4.32
C LYS A 187 3.80 -19.38 -3.84
N VAL A 188 3.95 -18.13 -4.30
CA VAL A 188 3.05 -17.03 -3.93
C VAL A 188 1.59 -17.36 -4.28
N LYS A 189 1.32 -17.88 -5.48
CA LYS A 189 -0.03 -18.24 -5.93
C LYS A 189 -0.64 -19.39 -5.14
N THR A 190 0.17 -20.33 -4.63
CA THR A 190 -0.33 -21.42 -3.76
C THR A 190 -0.67 -20.96 -2.34
N LEU A 191 -0.11 -19.82 -1.90
CA LEU A 191 -0.47 -19.20 -0.64
C LEU A 191 -1.76 -18.42 -0.84
N SER A 192 -2.91 -19.10 -0.90
CA SER A 192 -4.21 -18.44 -0.80
C SER A 192 -4.53 -18.15 0.66
N LEU A 193 -5.13 -16.99 0.94
CA LEU A 193 -5.80 -16.78 2.23
C LEU A 193 -6.87 -17.86 2.41
N SER A 194 -7.04 -18.34 3.65
CA SER A 194 -8.13 -19.26 3.95
C SER A 194 -9.49 -18.58 3.70
N GLN A 195 -10.54 -19.36 3.45
CA GLN A 195 -11.88 -18.79 3.29
C GLN A 195 -12.29 -17.99 4.54
N GLU A 196 -11.90 -18.46 5.72
CA GLU A 196 -12.13 -17.78 7.00
C GLU A 196 -11.39 -16.43 7.06
N ASP A 197 -10.14 -16.36 6.61
CA ASP A 197 -9.39 -15.11 6.53
C ASP A 197 -10.02 -14.13 5.54
N LEU A 198 -10.47 -14.62 4.39
CA LEU A 198 -11.16 -13.82 3.38
C LEU A 198 -12.49 -13.29 3.91
N ASP A 199 -13.28 -14.12 4.60
CA ASP A 199 -14.56 -13.69 5.15
C ASP A 199 -14.38 -12.71 6.30
N ARG A 200 -13.33 -12.88 7.13
CA ARG A 200 -12.93 -11.90 8.15
C ARG A 200 -12.51 -10.58 7.52
N LEU A 201 -11.71 -10.61 6.45
CA LEU A 201 -11.31 -9.42 5.70
C LEU A 201 -12.52 -8.72 5.08
N LYS A 202 -13.46 -9.46 4.48
CA LYS A 202 -14.71 -8.90 3.95
C LYS A 202 -15.53 -8.26 5.06
N ALA A 203 -15.75 -8.93 6.18
CA ALA A 203 -16.50 -8.39 7.32
C ALA A 203 -15.81 -7.17 7.96
N GLN A 204 -14.47 -7.13 7.92
CA GLN A 204 -13.71 -5.94 8.30
C GLN A 204 -13.96 -4.81 7.29
N ARG A 205 -13.82 -5.08 5.99
CA ARG A 205 -14.09 -4.11 4.92
C ARG A 205 -15.52 -3.57 4.98
N GLU A 206 -16.53 -4.40 5.19
CA GLU A 206 -17.92 -3.96 5.35
C GLU A 206 -18.08 -3.00 6.55
N ARG A 207 -17.44 -3.28 7.68
CA ARG A 207 -17.43 -2.36 8.83
C ARG A 207 -16.70 -1.05 8.53
N GLU A 208 -15.59 -1.13 7.81
CA GLU A 208 -14.82 0.04 7.35
C GLU A 208 -15.65 0.94 6.42
N ILE A 209 -16.41 0.31 5.51
CA ILE A 209 -17.37 0.94 4.61
C ILE A 209 -18.47 1.65 5.41
N ASP A 210 -19.09 0.98 6.38
CA ASP A 210 -20.14 1.58 7.22
C ASP A 210 -19.63 2.82 7.98
N ILE A 211 -18.43 2.76 8.55
CA ILE A 211 -17.81 3.90 9.24
C ILE A 211 -17.61 5.07 8.27
N SER A 212 -17.09 4.81 7.08
CA SER A 212 -16.86 5.84 6.05
C SER A 212 -18.18 6.46 5.57
N LEU A 213 -19.23 5.66 5.37
CA LEU A 213 -20.55 6.13 4.97
C LEU A 213 -21.20 7.02 6.03
N VAL A 214 -21.12 6.62 7.30
CA VAL A 214 -21.60 7.44 8.42
C VAL A 214 -20.85 8.77 8.49
N LYS A 215 -19.52 8.75 8.32
CA LYS A 215 -18.70 9.97 8.28
C LYS A 215 -19.09 10.88 7.12
N LEU A 216 -19.24 10.34 5.91
CA LEU A 216 -19.67 11.10 4.72
C LEU A 216 -21.04 11.74 4.92
N ASN A 217 -22.01 10.97 5.43
CA ASN A 217 -23.36 11.48 5.69
C ASN A 217 -23.35 12.62 6.72
N ASN A 218 -22.60 12.48 7.81
CA ASN A 218 -22.44 13.53 8.82
C ASN A 218 -21.76 14.78 8.25
N ASP A 219 -20.72 14.60 7.42
CA ASP A 219 -20.03 15.71 6.78
C ASP A 219 -20.93 16.49 5.82
N ILE A 220 -21.76 15.79 5.03
CA ILE A 220 -22.76 16.42 4.16
C ILE A 220 -23.80 17.15 5.03
N TYR A 221 -24.24 16.53 6.13
CA TYR A 221 -25.21 17.12 7.04
C TYR A 221 -24.74 18.47 7.61
N HIS A 222 -23.48 18.55 8.03
CA HIS A 222 -22.93 19.72 8.71
C HIS A 222 -22.42 20.81 7.75
N ASN A 223 -21.82 20.42 6.63
CA ASN A 223 -21.08 21.36 5.78
C ASN A 223 -21.85 21.77 4.51
N GLU A 224 -22.74 20.93 3.99
CA GLU A 224 -23.52 21.26 2.79
C GLU A 224 -24.81 22.01 3.15
N LYS A 225 -24.91 23.25 2.68
CA LYS A 225 -26.05 24.15 2.91
C LYS A 225 -27.02 24.10 1.73
N GLY A 226 -28.31 24.28 2.01
CA GLY A 226 -29.34 24.36 0.96
C GLY A 226 -29.85 23.01 0.45
N LEU A 227 -29.48 21.89 1.09
CA LEU A 227 -29.99 20.56 0.78
C LEU A 227 -31.01 20.10 1.81
N GLY A 228 -32.19 19.65 1.37
CA GLY A 228 -33.14 18.95 2.23
C GLY A 228 -32.69 17.52 2.56
N GLU A 229 -33.36 16.85 3.51
CA GLU A 229 -32.99 15.48 3.91
C GLU A 229 -32.99 14.50 2.72
N ASN A 230 -33.99 14.57 1.84
CA ASN A 230 -34.07 13.72 0.65
C ASN A 230 -32.93 13.99 -0.35
N ASP A 231 -32.58 15.26 -0.58
CA ASP A 231 -31.51 15.64 -1.52
C ASP A 231 -30.14 15.11 -1.05
N ARG A 232 -29.94 15.04 0.27
CA ARG A 232 -28.72 14.48 0.87
C ARG A 232 -28.59 12.98 0.63
N VAL A 233 -29.70 12.24 0.76
CA VAL A 233 -29.74 10.80 0.44
C VAL A 233 -29.38 10.58 -1.03
N TYR A 234 -29.94 11.38 -1.94
CA TYR A 234 -29.59 11.30 -3.36
C TYR A 234 -28.14 11.67 -3.64
N LEU A 235 -27.59 12.67 -2.95
CA LEU A 235 -26.18 13.07 -3.11
C LEU A 235 -25.22 11.96 -2.65
N VAL A 236 -25.50 11.31 -1.52
CA VAL A 236 -24.71 10.16 -1.04
C VAL A 236 -24.80 9.00 -2.03
N ALA A 237 -26.02 8.62 -2.43
CA ALA A 237 -26.24 7.54 -3.38
C ALA A 237 -25.57 7.82 -4.74
N ALA A 238 -25.70 9.05 -5.25
CA ALA A 238 -25.06 9.47 -6.50
C ALA A 238 -23.53 9.46 -6.40
N SER A 239 -22.96 9.88 -5.27
CA SER A 239 -21.51 9.84 -5.04
C SER A 239 -20.98 8.40 -5.02
N ILE A 240 -21.70 7.47 -4.39
CA ILE A 240 -21.36 6.04 -4.41
C ILE A 240 -21.46 5.48 -5.83
N ILE A 241 -22.57 5.74 -6.54
CA ILE A 241 -22.78 5.27 -7.92
C ILE A 241 -21.74 5.84 -8.89
N ALA A 242 -21.36 7.11 -8.75
CA ALA A 242 -20.33 7.73 -9.55
C ALA A 242 -18.95 7.10 -9.31
N THR A 243 -18.67 6.70 -8.06
CA THR A 243 -17.38 6.12 -7.67
C THR A 243 -17.28 4.63 -8.02
N LEU A 244 -18.34 3.86 -7.82
CA LEU A 244 -18.34 2.40 -8.04
C LEU A 244 -18.79 2.00 -9.44
N GLY A 245 -19.50 2.89 -10.13
CA GLY A 245 -20.25 2.54 -11.33
C GLY A 245 -21.37 1.53 -11.05
N ILE A 246 -22.13 1.20 -12.10
CA ILE A 246 -23.09 0.11 -12.11
C ILE A 246 -22.82 -0.70 -13.37
N PRO A 247 -22.40 -1.98 -13.27
CA PRO A 247 -22.09 -2.81 -14.44
C PRO A 247 -23.19 -2.76 -15.51
N GLY A 248 -22.81 -2.38 -16.72
CA GLY A 248 -23.73 -2.27 -17.88
C GLY A 248 -24.73 -1.12 -17.83
N LYS A 249 -24.68 -0.22 -16.83
CA LYS A 249 -25.60 0.93 -16.71
C LYS A 249 -24.88 2.26 -16.53
N VAL A 250 -23.86 2.33 -15.68
CA VAL A 250 -23.12 3.55 -15.36
C VAL A 250 -21.63 3.21 -15.31
N ALA A 251 -20.83 3.83 -16.17
CA ALA A 251 -19.38 3.70 -16.12
C ALA A 251 -18.83 4.39 -14.86
N LEU A 252 -17.71 3.89 -14.30
CA LEU A 252 -17.00 4.60 -13.23
C LEU A 252 -16.61 6.00 -13.71
N ILE A 253 -16.86 7.00 -12.88
CA ILE A 253 -16.32 8.34 -13.08
C ILE A 253 -15.01 8.40 -12.28
N CYS A 254 -13.89 8.00 -12.90
CA CYS A 254 -12.57 8.25 -12.30
C CYS A 254 -12.40 9.76 -12.08
N ALA A 255 -11.72 10.13 -10.99
CA ALA A 255 -11.54 11.50 -10.50
C ALA A 255 -10.92 12.52 -11.50
N GLU A 256 -10.57 12.11 -12.72
CA GLU A 256 -10.02 12.99 -13.75
C GLU A 256 -11.01 14.02 -14.31
N LEU A 257 -12.34 13.86 -14.11
CA LEU A 257 -13.31 14.90 -14.47
C LEU A 257 -13.45 16.03 -13.43
N ALA A 258 -12.73 15.98 -12.31
CA ALA A 258 -12.63 17.12 -11.38
C ALA A 258 -11.77 18.27 -11.95
N GLY A 259 -10.96 18.01 -12.99
CA GLY A 259 -10.08 18.99 -13.62
C GLY A 259 -10.80 20.02 -14.50
N ASP A 260 -11.94 19.66 -15.10
CA ASP A 260 -12.65 20.53 -16.06
C ASP A 260 -13.83 21.32 -15.47
N PHE A 261 -14.09 21.19 -14.17
CA PHE A 261 -14.96 22.13 -13.45
C PHE A 261 -14.12 23.23 -12.81
N HIS A 262 -13.89 24.31 -13.56
CA HIS A 262 -13.46 25.58 -12.99
C HIS A 262 -14.47 26.07 -11.96
N LEU A 263 -14.23 25.81 -10.66
CA LEU A 263 -14.61 26.65 -9.51
C LEU A 263 -14.28 25.87 -8.21
N GLY A 264 -13.93 26.60 -7.14
CA GLY A 264 -13.27 26.10 -5.92
C GLY A 264 -14.00 25.04 -5.05
N TYR A 265 -14.96 24.30 -5.60
CA TYR A 265 -15.71 23.23 -4.95
C TYR A 265 -15.07 21.83 -5.11
N ALA A 266 -14.35 21.58 -6.21
CA ALA A 266 -13.75 20.26 -6.48
C ALA A 266 -12.66 19.87 -5.46
N ARG A 267 -11.99 20.85 -4.86
CA ARG A 267 -10.93 20.61 -3.87
C ARG A 267 -11.44 19.99 -2.57
N GLN A 268 -12.72 20.21 -2.23
CA GLN A 268 -13.39 19.61 -1.07
C GLN A 268 -13.88 18.18 -1.34
N LEU A 269 -14.16 17.86 -2.61
CA LEU A 269 -14.57 16.52 -3.02
C LEU A 269 -13.37 15.61 -3.32
N THR A 270 -12.22 16.13 -3.78
CA THR A 270 -10.99 15.32 -3.92
C THR A 270 -10.43 14.86 -2.57
N ASP A 271 -10.62 15.65 -1.51
CA ASP A 271 -10.22 15.27 -0.15
C ASP A 271 -11.22 14.25 0.45
N LYS A 272 -12.49 14.26 0.01
CA LYS A 272 -13.56 13.31 0.39
C LYS A 272 -13.68 12.08 -0.53
N SER A 273 -13.15 12.12 -1.74
CA SER A 273 -13.17 11.02 -2.71
C SER A 273 -12.19 9.93 -2.30
N SER A 274 -11.18 10.26 -1.51
CA SER A 274 -10.34 9.28 -0.83
C SER A 274 -11.16 8.31 0.04
N LEU A 275 -12.08 8.84 0.86
CA LEU A 275 -12.98 8.06 1.70
C LEU A 275 -13.93 7.17 0.86
N LEU A 276 -14.36 7.65 -0.31
CA LEU A 276 -15.22 6.91 -1.26
C LEU A 276 -14.46 5.92 -2.15
N PHE A 277 -13.17 6.12 -2.40
CA PHE A 277 -12.30 5.14 -3.07
C PHE A 277 -11.92 4.00 -2.12
N ASP A 278 -11.71 4.29 -0.84
CA ASP A 278 -11.52 3.26 0.20
C ASP A 278 -12.78 2.38 0.41
N LEU A 279 -13.95 2.86 -0.05
CA LEU A 279 -15.22 2.12 -0.09
C LEU A 279 -15.30 1.11 -1.27
N ALA A 280 -14.44 1.25 -2.28
CA ALA A 280 -14.50 0.47 -3.53
C ALA A 280 -13.60 -0.78 -3.55
N PHE A 281 -12.72 -0.93 -2.55
CA PHE A 281 -11.72 -2.01 -2.47
C PHE A 281 -11.56 -2.53 -1.05
#